data_AF-A0A3D1J7K7-F1
#
_entry.id   AF-A0A3D1J7K7-F1
#
_cell.length_a   1.000
_cell.length_b   1.000
_cell.length_c   1.000
_cell.angle_alpha   90.00
_cell.angle_beta   90.00
_cell.angle_gamma   90.00
#
_symmetry.space_group_name_H-M   'P 1'
#
loop_
_entity.id
_entity.type
_entity.pdbx_description
1 polymer ?
#
loop_
_entity_poly.entity_id
_entity_poly.type
_entity_poly.pdbx_seq_one_letter_code
_entity_poly.pdbx_strand_id
1 'polypeptide(L)'
;MQTFNLIVLLFFMYSFIGWLWETIYCSLKAGHFVYRGFLIGPITPIYGFGILGVVYLLRPIHGTTVGLFVAAALLVTVLEYVTSYLLERFFHASWWDYKDVPFDINGRVALPISIFWGACCVLIVRV
;
A
#
# COMPACT_ATOMS: atom_id res chain seq x y z
N MET A 1 -25.44 7.63 4.96
CA MET A 1 -24.56 8.35 5.91
C MET A 1 -23.62 7.40 6.67
N GLN A 2 -24.10 6.35 7.34
CA GLN A 2 -23.23 5.44 8.13
C GLN A 2 -22.10 4.76 7.33
N THR A 3 -22.39 4.22 6.14
CA THR A 3 -21.37 3.53 5.32
C THR A 3 -20.26 4.46 4.85
N PHE A 4 -20.60 5.70 4.48
CA PHE A 4 -19.62 6.70 4.07
C PHE A 4 -18.66 7.04 5.21
N ASN A 5 -19.22 7.31 6.40
CA ASN A 5 -18.41 7.60 7.59
C ASN A 5 -17.46 6.43 7.93
N LEU A 6 -17.94 5.19 7.81
CA LEU A 6 -17.11 4.01 8.03
C LEU A 6 -15.94 3.93 7.04
N ILE A 7 -16.19 4.14 5.74
CA ILE A 7 -15.14 4.11 4.70
C ILE A 7 -14.08 5.18 4.98
N VAL A 8 -14.50 6.39 5.33
CA VAL A 8 -13.58 7.49 5.65
C VAL A 8 -12.73 7.15 6.89
N LEU A 9 -13.35 6.62 7.94
CA LEU A 9 -12.62 6.21 9.15
C LEU A 9 -11.62 5.08 8.87
N LEU A 10 -12.02 4.07 8.09
CA LEU A 10 -11.15 2.98 7.68
C LEU A 10 -9.99 3.48 6.82
N PHE A 11 -10.26 4.40 5.88
CA PHE A 11 -9.22 5.03 5.06
C PHE A 11 -8.14 5.67 5.94
N PHE A 12 -8.52 6.53 6.88
CA PHE A 12 -7.56 7.22 7.74
C PHE A 12 -6.87 6.27 8.71
N MET A 13 -7.58 5.28 9.26
CA MET A 13 -7.02 4.29 10.16
C MET A 13 -5.92 3.47 9.46
N TYR A 14 -6.21 2.89 8.29
CA TYR A 14 -5.22 2.11 7.54
C TYR A 14 -4.09 2.98 6.97
N SER A 15 -4.38 4.23 6.60
CA SER A 15 -3.33 5.18 6.18
C SER A 15 -2.39 5.55 7.33
N PHE A 16 -2.90 5.64 8.56
CA PHE A 16 -2.10 5.88 9.77
C PHE A 16 -1.27 4.65 10.16
N ILE A 17 -1.85 3.45 10.10
CA ILE A 17 -1.12 2.20 10.33
C ILE A 17 0.00 2.03 9.31
N GLY A 18 -0.29 2.30 8.03
CA GLY A 18 0.71 2.29 6.96
C GLY A 18 1.85 3.29 7.21
N TRP A 19 1.51 4.49 7.67
CA TRP A 19 2.52 5.48 8.07
C TRP A 19 3.39 5.00 9.22
N LEU A 20 2.79 4.37 10.24
CA LEU A 20 3.53 3.82 11.37
C LEU A 20 4.50 2.72 10.91
N TRP A 21 4.02 1.80 10.06
CA TRP A 21 4.83 0.74 9.47
C TRP A 21 6.04 1.31 8.69
N GLU A 22 5.79 2.22 7.76
CA GLU A 22 6.85 2.85 6.95
C GLU A 22 7.84 3.64 7.77
N THR A 23 7.33 4.45 8.71
CA THR A 23 8.15 5.30 9.59
C THR A 23 9.03 4.45 10.48
N ILE A 24 8.49 3.38 11.09
CA ILE A 24 9.28 2.46 11.93
C ILE A 24 10.31 1.73 11.07
N TYR A 25 9.90 1.13 9.95
CA TYR A 25 10.80 0.37 9.08
C TYR A 25 11.96 1.23 8.57
N CYS A 26 11.67 2.43 8.06
CA CYS A 26 12.71 3.34 7.57
C CYS A 26 13.57 3.87 8.71
N SER A 27 13.00 4.17 9.88
CA SER A 27 13.76 4.69 11.01
C SER A 27 14.73 3.64 11.57
N LEU A 28 14.31 2.38 11.65
CA LEU A 28 15.17 1.28 12.05
C LEU A 28 16.30 1.05 11.05
N LYS A 29 16.01 1.11 9.74
CA LYS A 29 17.01 0.95 8.68
C LYS A 29 18.03 2.11 8.66
N ALA A 30 17.58 3.34 8.94
CA ALA A 30 18.43 4.53 8.95
C ALA A 30 19.19 4.74 10.27
N GLY A 31 18.79 4.08 11.35
CA GLY A 31 19.36 4.28 12.69
C GLY A 31 18.95 5.60 13.36
N HIS A 32 18.05 6.37 12.75
CA HIS A 32 17.48 7.60 13.30
C HIS A 32 16.02 7.75 12.83
N PHE A 33 15.26 8.63 13.48
CA PHE A 33 13.88 8.86 13.08
C PHE A 33 13.79 9.43 11.65
N VAL A 34 13.03 8.76 10.79
CA VAL A 34 12.75 9.16 9.41
C VAL A 34 11.24 9.29 9.25
N TYR A 35 10.78 10.52 9.11
CA TYR A 35 9.35 10.79 8.89
C TYR A 35 8.94 10.45 7.46
N ARG A 36 7.93 9.58 7.30
CA ARG A 36 7.38 9.13 6.00
C ARG A 36 5.92 9.54 5.78
N GLY A 37 5.46 10.61 6.44
CA GLY A 37 4.10 11.11 6.26
C GLY A 37 3.91 11.84 4.94
N PHE A 38 2.73 11.71 4.35
CA PHE A 38 2.33 12.48 3.18
C PHE A 38 1.72 13.83 3.57
N LEU A 39 2.09 14.90 2.86
CA LEU A 39 1.72 16.29 3.18
C LEU A 39 2.17 16.67 4.61
N ILE A 40 1.24 17.11 5.46
CA ILE A 40 1.51 17.66 6.81
C ILE A 40 1.13 16.64 7.91
N GLY A 41 0.58 15.48 7.55
CA GLY A 41 -0.01 14.53 8.50
C GLY A 41 0.69 13.16 8.57
N PRO A 42 0.54 12.43 9.69
CA PRO A 42 1.07 11.07 9.88
C PRO A 42 0.25 10.03 9.10
N ILE A 43 0.10 10.23 7.79
CA ILE A 43 -0.73 9.38 6.93
C ILE A 43 0.03 9.01 5.67
N THR A 44 -0.11 7.76 5.26
CA THR A 44 0.44 7.26 4.00
C THR A 44 -0.74 6.71 3.17
N PRO A 45 -1.39 7.56 2.35
CA PRO A 45 -2.68 7.28 1.72
C PRO A 45 -2.77 6.00 0.90
N ILE A 46 -1.64 5.58 0.31
CA ILE A 46 -1.55 4.36 -0.50
C ILE A 46 -2.04 3.12 0.27
N TYR A 47 -1.80 3.04 1.59
CA TYR A 47 -2.29 1.93 2.42
C TYR A 47 -3.81 1.97 2.61
N GLY A 48 -4.36 3.16 2.84
CA GLY A 48 -5.81 3.35 2.94
C GLY A 48 -6.52 2.98 1.63
N PHE A 49 -6.02 3.47 0.50
CA PHE A 49 -6.56 3.12 -0.82
C PHE A 49 -6.39 1.65 -1.16
N GLY A 50 -5.24 1.05 -0.83
CA GLY A 50 -4.97 -0.37 -1.05
C GLY A 50 -5.97 -1.27 -0.32
N ILE A 51 -6.08 -1.11 1.00
CA ILE A 51 -6.98 -1.95 1.81
C ILE A 51 -8.45 -1.72 1.44
N LEU A 52 -8.89 -0.47 1.28
CA LEU A 52 -10.27 -0.20 0.85
C LEU A 52 -10.55 -0.78 -0.54
N GLY A 53 -9.60 -0.70 -1.46
CA GLY A 53 -9.69 -1.34 -2.77
C GLY A 53 -9.89 -2.84 -2.63
N VAL A 54 -9.07 -3.54 -1.84
CA VAL A 54 -9.22 -4.99 -1.63
C VAL A 54 -10.55 -5.35 -0.96
N VAL A 55 -10.97 -4.60 0.07
CA VAL A 55 -12.19 -4.89 0.83
C VAL A 55 -13.45 -4.67 -0.01
N TYR A 56 -13.51 -3.58 -0.78
CA TYR A 56 -14.73 -3.18 -1.49
C TYR A 56 -14.72 -3.59 -2.98
N LEU A 57 -13.62 -3.40 -3.70
CA LEU A 57 -13.54 -3.71 -5.14
C LEU A 57 -13.40 -5.21 -5.40
N LEU A 58 -12.64 -5.92 -4.57
CA LEU A 58 -12.40 -7.36 -4.73
C LEU A 58 -13.38 -8.24 -3.96
N ARG A 59 -14.40 -7.64 -3.32
CA ARG A 59 -15.47 -8.36 -2.62
C ARG A 59 -16.06 -9.58 -3.36
N PRO A 60 -16.36 -9.53 -4.67
CA PRO A 60 -16.88 -10.72 -5.38
C PRO A 60 -15.89 -11.88 -5.47
N ILE A 61 -14.58 -11.61 -5.33
CA ILE A 61 -13.50 -12.60 -5.49
C ILE A 61 -13.08 -13.18 -4.13
N HIS A 62 -13.61 -12.66 -3.01
CA HIS A 62 -13.33 -13.14 -1.65
C HIS A 62 -13.66 -14.62 -1.43
N GLY A 63 -14.46 -15.25 -2.30
CA GLY A 63 -14.77 -16.68 -2.24
C GLY A 63 -13.55 -17.59 -2.41
N THR A 64 -12.54 -17.19 -3.20
CA THR A 64 -11.34 -18.01 -3.46
C THR A 64 -10.09 -17.34 -2.90
N THR A 65 -9.32 -18.03 -2.07
CA THR A 65 -8.09 -17.47 -1.47
C THR A 65 -7.03 -17.15 -2.53
N VAL A 66 -6.86 -18.05 -3.51
CA VAL A 66 -5.90 -17.86 -4.60
C VAL A 66 -6.33 -16.71 -5.53
N GLY A 67 -7.61 -16.64 -5.89
CA GLY A 67 -8.14 -15.54 -6.71
C GLY A 67 -8.01 -14.19 -6.00
N LEU A 68 -8.31 -14.15 -4.70
CA LEU A 68 -8.14 -12.96 -3.88
C LEU A 68 -6.68 -12.54 -3.81
N PHE A 69 -5.75 -13.47 -3.59
CA PHE A 69 -4.33 -13.20 -3.55
C PHE A 69 -3.84 -12.54 -4.85
N VAL A 70 -4.14 -13.16 -6.00
CA VAL A 70 -3.69 -12.67 -7.30
C VAL A 70 -4.32 -11.30 -7.60
N ALA A 71 -5.62 -11.14 -7.37
CA ALA A 71 -6.30 -9.88 -7.63
C ALA A 71 -5.84 -8.76 -6.68
N ALA A 72 -5.59 -9.06 -5.42
CA ALA A 72 -5.07 -8.10 -4.44
C ALA A 72 -3.64 -7.69 -4.77
N ALA A 73 -2.76 -8.66 -5.09
CA ALA A 73 -1.41 -8.38 -5.54
C ALA A 73 -1.42 -7.45 -6.74
N LEU A 74 -2.19 -7.77 -7.80
CA LEU A 74 -2.31 -6.93 -8.99
C LEU A 74 -2.84 -5.53 -8.67
N LEU A 75 -3.88 -5.42 -7.86
CA LEU A 75 -4.46 -4.13 -7.47
C LEU A 75 -3.44 -3.26 -6.74
N VAL A 76 -2.71 -3.82 -5.77
CA VAL A 76 -1.68 -3.11 -5.02
C VAL A 76 -0.51 -2.74 -5.92
N THR A 77 -0.04 -3.63 -6.80
CA THR A 77 1.02 -3.33 -7.77
C THR A 77 0.64 -2.14 -8.66
N VAL A 78 -0.60 -2.12 -9.19
CA VAL A 78 -1.07 -0.99 -10.01
C VAL A 78 -1.09 0.30 -9.18
N LEU A 79 -1.60 0.23 -7.94
CA LEU A 79 -1.65 1.38 -7.04
C LEU A 79 -0.25 1.91 -6.71
N GLU A 80 0.71 1.03 -6.38
CA GLU A 80 2.11 1.38 -6.14
C GLU A 80 2.73 2.04 -7.38
N TYR A 81 2.55 1.45 -8.56
CA TYR A 81 3.11 2.00 -9.80
C TYR A 81 2.57 3.40 -10.10
N VAL A 82 1.25 3.57 -10.04
CA VAL A 82 0.60 4.86 -10.27
C VAL A 82 1.04 5.89 -9.23
N THR A 83 1.08 5.50 -7.95
CA THR A 83 1.51 6.40 -6.88
C THR A 83 2.95 6.85 -7.05
N SER A 84 3.87 5.91 -7.33
CA SER A 84 5.29 6.23 -7.61
C SER A 84 5.42 7.18 -8.80
N TYR A 85 4.68 6.93 -9.89
CA TYR A 85 4.69 7.79 -11.07
C TYR A 85 4.16 9.20 -10.78
N LEU A 86 3.04 9.32 -10.07
CA LEU A 86 2.48 10.62 -9.71
C LEU A 86 3.41 11.39 -8.77
N LEU A 87 4.04 10.72 -7.81
CA LEU A 87 5.00 11.34 -6.89
C LEU A 87 6.20 11.92 -7.62
N GLU A 88 6.76 11.16 -8.55
CA GLU A 88 7.89 11.65 -9.35
C GLU A 88 7.46 12.80 -10.28
N ARG A 89 6.26 12.72 -10.88
CA ARG A 89 5.78 13.71 -11.84
C ARG A 89 5.41 15.05 -11.21
N PHE A 90 4.82 15.05 -10.01
CA PHE A 90 4.31 16.24 -9.33
C PHE A 90 5.25 16.79 -8.25
N PHE A 91 5.96 15.90 -7.55
CA PHE A 91 6.79 16.27 -6.41
C PHE A 91 8.28 16.03 -6.64
N HIS A 92 8.67 15.47 -7.80
CA HIS A 92 10.06 15.08 -8.09
C HIS A 92 10.69 14.22 -6.99
N ALA A 93 9.86 13.45 -6.29
CA ALA A 93 10.25 12.65 -5.14
C ALA A 93 9.94 11.18 -5.40
N SER A 94 10.80 10.30 -4.89
CA SER A 94 10.51 8.86 -4.81
C SER A 94 10.52 8.43 -3.35
N TRP A 95 9.50 7.70 -2.92
CA TRP A 95 9.43 7.19 -1.54
C TRP A 95 10.18 5.87 -1.38
N TRP A 96 10.22 5.07 -2.44
CA TRP A 96 10.89 3.78 -2.49
C TRP A 96 11.66 3.63 -3.81
N ASP A 97 12.68 2.77 -3.83
CA ASP A 97 13.39 2.35 -5.03
C ASP A 97 13.63 0.83 -4.93
N TYR A 98 13.12 0.09 -5.91
CA TYR A 98 13.22 -1.37 -5.99
C TYR A 98 14.18 -1.87 -7.09
N LYS A 99 15.06 -1.03 -7.64
CA LYS A 99 16.02 -1.45 -8.70
C LYS A 99 16.89 -2.65 -8.33
N ASP A 100 17.19 -2.84 -7.05
CA ASP A 100 18.00 -3.96 -6.58
C ASP A 100 17.18 -5.23 -6.29
N VAL A 101 15.87 -5.20 -6.55
CA VAL A 101 14.94 -6.33 -6.32
C VAL A 101 14.70 -7.06 -7.63
N PRO A 102 14.72 -8.41 -7.64
CA PRO A 102 14.50 -9.16 -8.88
C PRO A 102 13.09 -8.92 -9.45
N PHE A 103 13.00 -8.85 -10.77
CA PHE A 103 11.77 -8.56 -11.52
C PHE A 103 11.15 -7.21 -11.16
N ASP A 104 11.99 -6.18 -10.99
CA ASP A 104 11.53 -4.81 -10.87
C ASP A 104 11.00 -4.27 -12.21
N ILE A 105 10.10 -3.29 -12.12
CA ILE A 105 9.65 -2.49 -13.25
C ILE A 105 9.98 -1.03 -12.94
N ASN A 106 11.01 -0.50 -13.61
CA ASN A 106 11.48 0.87 -13.48
C ASN A 106 11.85 1.27 -12.03
N GLY A 107 12.20 0.32 -11.16
CA GLY A 107 12.39 0.54 -9.73
C GLY A 107 11.14 0.95 -8.94
N ARG A 108 9.95 0.96 -9.58
CA ARG A 108 8.69 1.44 -8.98
C ARG A 108 7.92 0.34 -8.27
N VAL A 109 7.92 -0.86 -8.85
CA VAL A 109 7.28 -2.06 -8.32
C VAL A 109 8.18 -3.24 -8.56
N ALA A 110 8.12 -4.25 -7.70
CA ALA A 110 8.85 -5.49 -7.90
C ALA A 110 7.99 -6.69 -7.51
N LEU A 111 8.15 -7.79 -8.24
CA LEU A 111 7.33 -9.00 -8.05
C LEU A 111 7.35 -9.53 -6.60
N PRO A 112 8.50 -9.63 -5.90
CA PRO A 112 8.52 -10.10 -4.51
C PRO A 112 7.73 -9.21 -3.56
N ILE A 113 7.75 -7.90 -3.78
CA ILE A 113 7.02 -6.90 -2.98
C ILE A 113 5.52 -7.03 -3.21
N SER A 114 5.11 -7.18 -4.47
CA SER A 114 3.69 -7.41 -4.82
C SER A 114 3.14 -8.71 -4.25
N ILE A 115 3.94 -9.78 -4.21
CA ILE A 115 3.59 -11.05 -3.55
C ILE A 115 3.41 -10.86 -2.05
N PHE A 116 4.34 -10.15 -1.40
CA PHE A 116 4.27 -9.85 0.03
C PHE A 116 2.98 -9.08 0.37
N TRP A 117 2.68 -8.00 -0.36
CA TRP A 117 1.47 -7.22 -0.13
C TRP A 117 0.19 -7.99 -0.42
N GLY A 118 0.18 -8.81 -1.48
CA GLY A 118 -0.93 -9.71 -1.79
C GLY A 118 -1.24 -10.65 -0.62
N ALA A 119 -0.22 -11.22 0.01
CA ALA A 119 -0.38 -12.11 1.17
C ALA A 119 -0.92 -11.34 2.39
N CYS A 120 -0.39 -10.15 2.67
CA CYS A 120 -0.91 -9.29 3.74
C CYS A 120 -2.38 -8.94 3.53
N CYS A 121 -2.79 -8.63 2.30
CA CYS A 121 -4.18 -8.32 1.96
C CYS A 121 -5.11 -9.52 2.19
N VAL A 122 -4.67 -10.74 1.82
CA VAL A 122 -5.44 -11.97 2.09
C VAL A 122 -5.59 -12.21 3.58
N LEU A 123 -4.52 -12.03 4.37
CA LEU A 123 -4.59 -12.16 5.82
C LEU A 123 -5.61 -11.19 6.42
N ILE A 124 -5.59 -9.93 5.99
CA ILE A 124 -6.54 -8.91 6.49
C ILE A 124 -8.00 -9.26 6.17
N VAL A 125 -8.28 -9.88 5.01
CA VAL A 125 -9.64 -10.25 4.62
C VAL A 125 -10.11 -11.56 5.27
N ARG A 126 -9.18 -12.47 5.60
CA ARG A 126 -9.49 -13.83 6.09
C ARG A 126 -9.43 -13.98 7.61
N VAL A 127 -8.79 -13.04 8.32
CA VAL A 127 -8.81 -12.91 9.78
C VAL A 127 -10.07 -12.18 10.20
#